data_AF-A0A7W8GI76-F1
#
_entry.id   AF-A0A7W8GI76-F1
#
_cell.length_a   1.000
_cell.length_b   1.000
_cell.length_c   1.000
_cell.angle_alpha   90.00
_cell.angle_beta   90.00
_cell.angle_gamma   90.00
#
_symmetry.space_group_name_H-M   'P 1'
#
loop_
_entity.id
_entity.type
_entity.pdbx_description
1 polymer ?
#
loop_
_entity_poly.entity_id
_entity_poly.type
_entity_poly.pdbx_seq_one_letter_code
_entity_poly.pdbx_strand_id
1 'polypeptide(L)'
;MPDASPPLSYREAYARLARIAAELETGEADLDRVLPLLEEARAAYAACRERIEAVREVLAGEWTEGELAADDQEGRAPDPDSPDPDGPDTDSPDADDEPY
;
A
#
# COMPACT_ATOMS: atom_id res chain seq x y z
N MET A 1 22.40 30.18 -21.96
CA MET A 1 22.57 28.72 -21.93
C MET A 1 22.15 28.26 -20.53
N PRO A 2 21.03 27.56 -20.34
CA PRO A 2 20.71 27.00 -19.04
C PRO A 2 21.70 25.88 -18.74
N ASP A 3 22.51 26.06 -17.69
CA ASP A 3 23.38 25.03 -17.13
C ASP A 3 22.49 24.04 -16.35
N ALA A 4 21.86 23.13 -17.08
CA ALA A 4 21.09 22.04 -16.48
C ALA A 4 22.08 20.92 -16.13
N SER A 5 22.80 21.10 -15.01
CA SER A 5 23.56 20.00 -14.40
C SER A 5 22.66 18.75 -14.29
N PRO A 6 23.15 17.56 -14.68
CA PRO A 6 22.33 16.37 -14.75
C PRO A 6 21.72 16.02 -13.38
N PRO A 7 20.48 15.49 -13.35
CA PRO A 7 19.81 15.18 -12.10
C PRO A 7 20.59 14.13 -11.31
N LEU A 8 20.94 14.54 -10.10
CA LEU A 8 21.92 13.98 -9.16
C LEU A 8 21.88 12.50 -8.70
N SER A 9 21.47 11.45 -9.42
CA SER A 9 21.30 10.04 -8.92
C SER A 9 20.74 9.81 -7.47
N TYR A 10 20.21 8.63 -7.17
CA TYR A 10 19.75 8.38 -5.78
C TYR A 10 20.93 8.34 -4.80
N ARG A 11 22.01 7.66 -5.19
CA ARG A 11 23.19 7.43 -4.34
C ARG A 11 23.92 8.73 -4.01
N GLU A 12 24.10 9.62 -4.97
CA GLU A 12 24.83 10.88 -4.75
C GLU A 12 24.00 11.87 -3.92
N ALA A 13 22.69 11.93 -4.14
CA ALA A 13 21.78 12.72 -3.31
C ALA A 13 21.78 12.23 -1.85
N TYR A 14 21.71 10.92 -1.62
CA TYR A 14 21.80 10.34 -0.28
C TYR A 14 23.15 10.60 0.39
N ALA A 15 24.27 10.43 -0.34
CA ALA A 15 25.60 10.71 0.19
C ALA A 15 25.78 12.18 0.60
N ARG A 16 25.21 13.11 -0.16
CA ARG A 16 25.20 14.54 0.18
C ARG A 16 24.37 14.79 1.46
N LEU A 17 23.17 14.20 1.55
CA LEU A 17 22.33 14.30 2.75
C LEU A 17 23.05 13.77 4.00
N ALA A 18 23.70 12.61 3.90
CA ALA A 18 24.42 11.99 5.01
C ALA A 18 25.60 12.84 5.48
N ARG A 19 26.33 13.50 4.56
CA ARG A 19 27.41 14.43 4.91
C ARG A 19 26.89 15.64 5.67
N ILE A 20 25.81 16.27 5.17
CA ILE A 20 25.22 17.44 5.82
C ILE A 20 24.70 17.08 7.22
N ALA A 21 24.05 15.93 7.36
CA ALA A 21 23.59 15.43 8.66
C ALA A 21 24.76 15.25 9.65
N ALA A 22 25.85 14.62 9.21
CA ALA A 22 27.05 14.45 10.03
C ALA A 22 27.66 15.81 10.44
N GLU A 23 27.68 16.79 9.52
CA GLU A 23 28.19 18.14 9.79
C GLU A 23 27.30 18.89 10.81
N LEU A 24 25.98 18.78 10.69
CA LEU A 24 25.04 19.36 11.66
C LEU A 24 25.10 18.68 13.03
N GLU A 25 25.34 17.37 13.08
CA GLU A 25 25.49 16.60 14.34
C GLU A 25 26.74 16.99 15.14
N THR A 26 27.79 17.50 14.48
CA THR A 26 28.97 18.00 15.20
C THR A 26 28.66 19.22 16.08
N GLY A 27 27.59 19.96 15.77
CA GLY A 27 27.18 21.16 16.51
C GLY A 27 28.14 22.35 16.35
N GLU A 28 29.18 22.25 15.52
CA GLU A 28 30.13 23.33 15.24
C GLU A 28 29.67 24.28 14.12
N ALA A 29 28.53 23.99 13.49
CA ALA A 29 27.95 24.87 12.48
C ALA A 29 27.28 26.10 13.13
N ASP A 30 27.84 27.28 12.93
CA ASP A 30 27.19 28.55 13.28
C ASP A 30 25.81 28.67 12.63
N LEU A 31 24.87 29.37 13.28
CA LEU A 31 23.48 29.54 12.81
C LEU A 31 23.40 30.04 11.35
N ASP A 32 24.33 30.92 10.96
CA ASP A 32 24.44 31.47 9.61
C ASP A 32 24.87 30.43 8.56
N ARG A 33 25.52 29.34 8.98
CA ARG A 33 25.87 28.19 8.13
C ARG A 33 24.84 27.06 8.18
N VAL A 34 24.06 26.96 9.25
CA VAL A 34 23.01 25.93 9.38
C VAL A 34 21.91 26.12 8.35
N LEU A 35 21.44 27.35 8.12
CA LEU A 35 20.39 27.62 7.13
C LEU A 35 20.74 27.15 5.71
N PRO A 36 21.89 27.52 5.12
CA PRO A 36 22.25 27.05 3.79
C PRO A 36 22.47 25.53 3.73
N LEU A 37 23.02 24.91 4.78
CA LEU A 37 23.13 23.45 4.88
C LEU A 37 21.74 22.78 4.88
N LEU A 38 20.77 23.37 5.57
CA LEU A 38 19.40 22.85 5.63
C LEU A 38 18.69 22.95 4.27
N GLU A 39 18.90 24.04 3.53
CA GLU A 39 18.37 24.22 2.17
C GLU A 39 18.98 23.20 1.21
N GLU A 40 20.30 22.98 1.29
CA GLU A 40 20.98 21.96 0.49
C GLU A 40 20.51 20.54 0.84
N ALA A 41 20.31 20.26 2.13
CA ALA A 41 19.75 18.98 2.58
C ALA A 41 18.31 18.79 2.08
N ARG A 42 17.48 19.82 2.10
CA ARG A 42 16.11 19.77 1.58
C ARG A 42 16.08 19.47 0.08
N ALA A 43 16.98 20.09 -0.69
CA ALA A 43 17.11 19.83 -2.12
C ALA A 43 17.57 18.39 -2.39
N ALA A 44 18.57 17.91 -1.65
CA ALA A 44 19.04 16.52 -1.75
C ALA A 44 17.93 15.53 -1.39
N TYR A 45 17.15 15.82 -0.33
CA TYR A 45 16.03 15.00 0.10
C TYR A 45 14.92 14.95 -0.95
N ALA A 46 14.53 16.08 -1.53
CA ALA A 46 13.54 16.13 -2.60
C ALA A 46 13.94 15.22 -3.77
N ALA A 47 15.21 15.29 -4.18
CA ALA A 47 15.75 14.47 -5.24
C ALA A 47 15.78 12.97 -4.88
N CYS A 48 16.00 12.62 -3.61
CA CYS A 48 15.83 11.23 -3.13
C CYS A 48 14.37 10.79 -3.21
N ARG A 49 13.44 11.66 -2.78
CA ARG A 49 12.00 11.37 -2.73
C ARG A 49 11.43 11.11 -4.11
N GLU A 50 11.74 11.97 -5.09
CA GLU A 50 11.29 11.81 -6.48
C GLU A 50 11.69 10.46 -7.08
N ARG A 51 12.91 9.99 -6.77
CA ARG A 51 13.40 8.70 -7.26
C ARG A 51 12.70 7.52 -6.60
N ILE A 52 12.42 7.63 -5.30
CA ILE A 52 11.63 6.63 -4.57
C ILE A 52 10.19 6.60 -5.11
N GLU A 53 9.60 7.76 -5.38
CA GLU A 53 8.27 7.87 -5.98
C GLU A 53 8.24 7.25 -7.37
N ALA A 54 9.20 7.54 -8.24
CA ALA A 54 9.29 6.90 -9.55
C ALA A 54 9.39 5.36 -9.46
N VAL A 55 10.17 4.84 -8.51
CA VAL A 55 10.25 3.39 -8.27
C VAL A 55 8.93 2.83 -7.74
N ARG A 56 8.24 3.56 -6.85
CA ARG A 56 6.92 3.16 -6.33
C ARG A 56 5.87 3.09 -7.43
N GLU A 57 5.85 4.04 -8.35
CA GLU A 57 4.94 4.05 -9.50
C GLU A 57 5.20 2.85 -10.43
N VAL A 58 6.47 2.53 -10.71
CA VAL A 58 6.83 1.35 -11.51
C VAL A 58 6.38 0.07 -10.84
N LEU A 59 6.66 -0.09 -9.54
CA LEU A 59 6.25 -1.29 -8.79
C LEU A 59 4.73 -1.39 -8.65
N ALA A 60 4.04 -0.27 -8.44
CA ALA A 60 2.58 -0.24 -8.38
C ALA A 60 1.99 -0.67 -9.72
N GLY A 61 2.51 -0.16 -10.84
CA GLY A 61 2.08 -0.53 -12.19
C GLY A 61 2.34 -2.00 -12.53
N GLU A 62 3.55 -2.50 -12.32
CA GLU A 62 3.90 -3.89 -12.66
C GLU A 62 3.20 -4.94 -11.78
N TRP A 63 2.86 -4.62 -10.53
CA TRP A 63 2.18 -5.56 -9.64
C TRP A 63 0.66 -5.43 -9.65
N THR A 64 0.08 -4.28 -10.00
CA THR A 64 -1.38 -4.18 -10.21
C THR A 64 -1.84 -4.80 -11.52
N GLU A 65 -1.01 -4.83 -12.56
CA GLU A 65 -1.35 -5.51 -13.82
C GLU A 65 -1.35 -7.05 -13.71
N GLY A 66 -0.75 -7.60 -12.64
CA GLY A 66 -0.71 -9.03 -12.34
C GLY A 66 -1.80 -9.54 -11.38
N GLU A 67 -2.45 -8.68 -10.60
CA GLU A 67 -3.33 -9.10 -9.48
C GLU A 67 -4.80 -8.69 -9.65
N LEU A 68 -5.15 -7.88 -10.66
CA LEU A 68 -6.54 -7.49 -10.96
C LEU A 68 -7.25 -8.39 -11.98
N ALA A 69 -6.62 -9.49 -12.43
CA ALA A 69 -7.24 -10.47 -13.33
C ALA A 69 -7.80 -11.70 -12.60
N ALA A 70 -7.92 -11.66 -11.27
CA ALA A 70 -8.43 -12.78 -10.47
C ALA A 70 -9.40 -12.33 -9.37
N ASP A 71 -10.39 -11.47 -9.68
CA ASP A 71 -11.55 -11.32 -8.79
C ASP A 71 -12.82 -10.90 -9.56
N ASP A 72 -13.21 -11.72 -10.54
CA ASP A 72 -14.59 -11.72 -11.06
C ASP A 72 -15.03 -13.16 -11.37
N GLN A 73 -16.05 -13.62 -10.62
CA GLN A 73 -16.70 -14.96 -10.56
C GLN A 73 -15.87 -16.06 -9.86
N GLU A 74 -16.31 -16.75 -8.81
CA GLU A 74 -17.65 -17.22 -8.46
C GLU A 74 -17.68 -17.63 -6.97
N GLY A 75 -18.60 -17.06 -6.19
CA GLY A 75 -18.70 -17.33 -4.76
C GLY A 75 -20.04 -16.93 -4.14
N ARG A 76 -21.12 -16.96 -4.92
CA ARG A 76 -22.47 -17.03 -4.36
C ARG A 76 -22.61 -18.46 -3.82
N ALA A 77 -22.24 -18.67 -2.56
CA ALA A 77 -22.68 -19.87 -1.86
C ALA A 77 -24.21 -19.94 -1.99
N PRO A 78 -24.81 -21.04 -2.46
CA PRO A 78 -26.23 -21.24 -2.29
C PRO A 78 -26.51 -21.26 -0.78
N ASP A 79 -27.39 -20.39 -0.30
CA ASP A 79 -27.88 -20.43 1.07
C ASP A 79 -28.46 -21.83 1.33
N PRO A 80 -27.94 -22.62 2.29
CA PRO A 80 -28.43 -23.96 2.61
C PRO A 80 -29.80 -23.94 3.30
N ASP A 81 -30.41 -22.77 3.48
CA ASP A 81 -31.64 -22.52 4.23
C ASP A 81 -32.83 -22.16 3.31
N SER A 82 -32.80 -22.57 2.04
CA SER A 82 -34.02 -22.57 1.24
C SER A 82 -34.89 -23.75 1.69
N PRO A 83 -36.08 -23.50 2.27
CA PRO A 83 -36.95 -24.58 2.71
C PRO A 83 -37.41 -25.40 1.50
N ASP A 84 -37.22 -26.72 1.60
CA ASP A 84 -37.67 -27.71 0.63
C ASP A 84 -39.20 -27.61 0.48
N PRO A 85 -39.76 -27.36 -0.72
CA PRO A 85 -41.21 -27.24 -0.89
C PRO A 85 -41.95 -28.58 -0.82
N ASP A 86 -41.25 -29.70 -0.74
CA ASP A 86 -41.85 -31.04 -0.63
C ASP A 86 -41.81 -31.54 0.83
N GLY A 87 -42.60 -30.89 1.68
CA GLY A 87 -42.98 -31.47 2.97
C GLY A 87 -43.88 -32.69 2.75
N PRO A 88 -43.66 -33.82 3.44
CA PRO A 88 -44.50 -35.00 3.27
C PRO A 88 -45.93 -34.70 3.73
N ASP A 89 -46.91 -35.07 2.91
CA ASP A 89 -48.33 -35.06 3.21
C ASP A 89 -48.59 -35.57 4.63
N THR A 90 -48.96 -34.67 5.55
CA THR A 90 -49.51 -35.06 6.85
C THR A 90 -50.96 -35.47 6.65
N ASP A 91 -51.17 -36.61 6.02
CA ASP A 91 -52.39 -37.39 6.20
C ASP A 91 -52.10 -38.40 7.32
N SER A 92 -52.28 -37.97 8.57
CA SER A 92 -52.39 -38.90 9.69
C SER A 92 -53.86 -39.28 9.82
N PRO A 93 -54.25 -40.49 9.39
CA PRO A 93 -55.55 -41.03 9.72
C PRO A 93 -55.65 -41.29 11.21
N ASP A 94 -56.87 -41.11 11.67
CA ASP A 94 -57.48 -41.44 12.95
C ASP A 94 -56.90 -42.67 13.68
N ALA A 95 -57.09 -42.60 14.99
CA ALA A 95 -57.44 -43.69 15.89
C ALA A 95 -56.35 -44.40 16.73
N ASP A 96 -56.82 -44.60 17.95
CA ASP A 96 -56.54 -45.64 18.93
C ASP A 96 -55.54 -45.30 20.05
N ASP A 97 -56.02 -45.02 21.26
CA ASP A 97 -56.36 -46.02 22.32
C ASP A 97 -55.03 -46.65 22.81
N GLU A 98 -54.56 -46.45 24.04
CA GLU A 98 -55.12 -47.04 25.28
C GLU A 98 -54.16 -46.74 26.48
N PRO A 99 -54.44 -47.17 27.73
CA PRO A 99 -54.58 -46.27 28.88
C PRO A 99 -53.48 -46.46 29.95
N TYR A 100 -53.67 -45.80 31.10
CA TYR A 100 -52.91 -46.04 32.34
C TYR A 100 -53.01 -47.48 32.85
#